data_AF-A0A848H5X6-F1
#
_entry.id   AF-A0A848H5X6-F1
#
_cell.length_a   1.000
_cell.length_b   1.000
_cell.length_c   1.000
_cell.angle_alpha   90.00
_cell.angle_beta   90.00
_cell.angle_gamma   90.00
#
_symmetry.space_group_name_H-M   'P 1'
#
loop_
_entity.id
_entity.type
_entity.pdbx_description
1 polymer ?
#
loop_
_entity_poly.entity_id
_entity_poly.type
_entity_poly.pdbx_seq_one_letter_code
_entity_poly.pdbx_strand_id
1 'polypeptide(L)'
;MNNKPTNINLHGVENASAACFNLNNDGATLTIYTSRPDARVISDFRSGEAKFSLFEYEGVAFFMSNFGANGWLDAPFHAAMNPPGTAGVPDEFVAGKHHLALAVIACDAQSGEQYGARLVTLSKEFSAYLIATAHDQLAVPIGRSEYERVINKAYAAFSASRMAREAVVRCKGGAQEAEESPSLGGDRAAVQRSAVTEFVHVTLDTGQTCVQRTESVGMAARALLMKLIVESRETGWTDLELGDETYPLHIDVKDSNLTCQLCMQFEQGPVPVVTMGVALDPSSSTEFWRELHELPGHGPLLSDPSRPPSAPWIAAVLNEFECLWAAQGPQIPQYFEVLTWAGGFERCMAFAFADFAALESSAS
;
A
#
# COMPACT_ATOMS: atom_id res chain seq x y z
N MET A 1 -15.27 -23.08 8.36
CA MET A 1 -16.58 -22.85 7.70
C MET A 1 -16.48 -21.52 6.98
N ASN A 2 -16.38 -21.52 5.65
CA ASN A 2 -16.32 -20.28 4.87
C ASN A 2 -17.68 -19.60 4.90
N ASN A 3 -17.81 -18.52 5.69
CA ASN A 3 -18.92 -17.58 5.56
C ASN A 3 -18.79 -16.90 4.20
N LYS A 4 -19.48 -17.43 3.18
CA LYS A 4 -19.76 -16.62 1.99
C LYS A 4 -20.58 -15.41 2.45
N PRO A 5 -20.18 -14.17 2.10
CA PRO A 5 -21.03 -13.02 2.36
C PRO A 5 -22.37 -13.24 1.66
N THR A 6 -23.45 -13.02 2.40
CA THR A 6 -24.82 -13.02 1.88
C THR A 6 -24.86 -12.04 0.71
N ASN A 7 -25.29 -12.48 -0.48
CA ASN A 7 -25.35 -11.65 -1.69
C ASN A 7 -26.11 -10.34 -1.42
N ILE A 8 -25.36 -9.25 -1.31
CA ILE A 8 -25.89 -7.89 -1.32
C ILE A 8 -25.82 -7.42 -2.77
N ASN A 9 -26.98 -7.15 -3.39
CA ASN A 9 -27.05 -6.62 -4.75
C ASN A 9 -26.48 -5.20 -4.78
N LEU A 10 -25.28 -5.03 -5.33
CA LEU A 10 -24.73 -3.72 -5.63
C LEU A 10 -25.46 -3.09 -6.83
N HIS A 11 -26.16 -1.99 -6.60
CA HIS A 11 -26.73 -1.17 -7.67
C HIS A 11 -25.70 -0.17 -8.18
N GLY A 12 -25.12 -0.42 -9.36
CA GLY A 12 -24.49 0.65 -10.17
C GLY A 12 -23.09 0.40 -10.74
N VAL A 13 -22.51 -0.78 -10.57
CA VAL A 13 -21.23 -1.14 -11.22
C VAL A 13 -21.44 -2.42 -12.02
N GLU A 14 -21.25 -2.39 -13.34
CA GLU A 14 -21.60 -3.50 -14.24
C GLU A 14 -20.82 -4.81 -13.97
N ASN A 15 -19.79 -4.81 -13.11
CA ASN A 15 -18.91 -5.97 -12.87
C ASN A 15 -18.53 -6.26 -11.41
N ALA A 16 -18.96 -5.44 -10.42
CA ALA A 16 -18.68 -5.67 -9.01
C ALA A 16 -19.89 -6.31 -8.32
N SER A 17 -19.68 -7.44 -7.65
CA SER A 17 -20.74 -8.24 -7.02
C SER A 17 -20.95 -7.92 -5.55
N ALA A 18 -19.89 -7.54 -4.82
CA ALA A 18 -19.95 -7.14 -3.41
C ALA A 18 -18.69 -6.37 -3.00
N ALA A 19 -18.78 -5.57 -1.94
CA ALA A 19 -17.63 -5.02 -1.23
C ALA A 19 -17.77 -5.31 0.28
N CYS A 20 -16.65 -5.67 0.91
CA CYS A 20 -16.58 -5.98 2.33
C CYS A 20 -15.51 -5.10 2.97
N PHE A 21 -15.91 -4.28 3.92
CA PHE A 21 -15.01 -3.44 4.69
C PHE A 21 -14.85 -4.01 6.10
N ASN A 22 -13.62 -4.13 6.57
CA ASN A 22 -13.32 -4.50 7.95
C ASN A 22 -12.34 -3.49 8.55
N LEU A 23 -12.55 -3.17 9.82
CA LEU A 23 -11.62 -2.43 10.66
C LEU A 23 -11.40 -3.24 11.93
N ASN A 24 -10.14 -3.53 12.25
CA ASN A 24 -9.73 -4.25 13.45
C ASN A 24 -8.48 -3.59 14.06
N ASN A 25 -7.85 -4.26 15.03
CA ASN A 25 -6.63 -3.77 15.66
C ASN A 25 -5.44 -3.67 14.69
N ASP A 26 -5.44 -4.46 13.62
CA ASP A 26 -4.39 -4.48 12.60
C ASP A 26 -4.60 -3.41 11.50
N GLY A 27 -5.76 -2.73 11.50
CA GLY A 27 -6.07 -1.64 10.59
C GLY A 27 -7.30 -1.90 9.72
N ALA A 28 -7.35 -1.20 8.58
CA ALA A 28 -8.50 -1.18 7.69
C ALA A 28 -8.25 -2.02 6.43
N THR A 29 -9.22 -2.84 6.06
CA THR A 29 -9.21 -3.65 4.84
C THR A 29 -10.51 -3.48 4.06
N LEU A 30 -10.41 -3.39 2.75
CA LEU A 30 -11.54 -3.37 1.82
C LEU A 30 -11.33 -4.46 0.76
N THR A 31 -12.17 -5.49 0.80
CA THR A 31 -12.19 -6.54 -0.22
C THR A 31 -13.32 -6.26 -1.20
N ILE A 32 -13.00 -6.24 -2.49
CA ILE A 32 -13.94 -5.98 -3.58
C ILE A 32 -14.04 -7.25 -4.42
N TYR A 33 -15.25 -7.82 -4.47
CA TYR A 33 -15.54 -9.00 -5.25
C TYR A 33 -16.10 -8.59 -6.60
N THR A 34 -15.45 -9.03 -7.67
CA THR A 34 -15.82 -8.73 -9.05
C THR A 34 -16.05 -10.02 -9.83
N SER A 35 -16.97 -10.01 -10.78
CA SER A 35 -17.21 -11.16 -11.65
C SER A 35 -16.65 -10.85 -13.03
N ARG A 36 -15.48 -11.42 -13.37
CA ARG A 36 -14.82 -11.22 -14.67
C ARG A 36 -14.62 -9.73 -15.03
N PRO A 37 -13.94 -8.94 -14.17
CA PRO A 37 -13.66 -7.55 -14.50
C PRO A 37 -12.81 -7.48 -15.78
N ASP A 38 -13.09 -6.51 -16.64
CA ASP A 38 -12.23 -6.24 -17.79
C ASP A 38 -10.92 -5.56 -17.34
N ALA A 39 -9.97 -5.46 -18.26
CA ALA A 39 -8.65 -4.86 -17.98
C ALA A 39 -8.73 -3.40 -17.52
N ARG A 40 -9.75 -2.65 -17.95
CA ARG A 40 -9.95 -1.25 -17.55
C ARG A 40 -10.42 -1.19 -16.10
N VAL A 41 -11.38 -2.02 -15.70
CA VAL A 41 -11.86 -2.11 -14.33
C VAL A 41 -10.71 -2.49 -13.38
N ILE A 42 -9.91 -3.49 -13.75
CA ILE A 42 -8.71 -3.88 -12.98
C ILE A 42 -7.73 -2.72 -12.87
N SER A 43 -7.46 -2.01 -13.97
CA SER A 43 -6.59 -0.83 -13.97
C SER A 43 -7.12 0.27 -13.05
N ASP A 44 -8.41 0.57 -13.09
CA ASP A 44 -9.02 1.59 -12.24
C ASP A 44 -8.92 1.22 -10.74
N PHE A 45 -9.05 -0.06 -10.38
CA PHE A 45 -8.79 -0.51 -8.99
C PHE A 45 -7.31 -0.33 -8.59
N ARG A 46 -6.38 -0.68 -9.47
CA ARG A 46 -4.94 -0.65 -9.19
C ARG A 46 -4.39 0.78 -9.13
N SER A 47 -4.76 1.65 -10.07
CA SER A 47 -4.12 2.96 -10.24
C SER A 47 -5.09 4.14 -10.34
N GLY A 48 -6.39 3.88 -10.50
CA GLY A 48 -7.41 4.91 -10.61
C GLY A 48 -7.50 5.81 -9.36
N GLU A 49 -8.11 6.98 -9.54
CA GLU A 49 -8.39 7.88 -8.43
C GLU A 49 -9.30 7.19 -7.41
N ALA A 50 -8.83 7.07 -6.16
CA ALA A 50 -9.58 6.46 -5.08
C ALA A 50 -10.32 7.54 -4.28
N LYS A 51 -11.64 7.41 -4.15
CA LYS A 51 -12.50 8.29 -3.34
C LYS A 51 -13.23 7.47 -2.30
N PHE A 52 -13.31 8.01 -1.10
CA PHE A 52 -13.97 7.38 0.03
C PHE A 52 -15.01 8.31 0.64
N SER A 53 -16.08 7.73 1.16
CA SER A 53 -17.12 8.46 1.88
C SER A 53 -17.70 7.56 2.97
N LEU A 54 -18.02 8.09 4.13
CA LEU A 54 -18.68 7.34 5.20
C LEU A 54 -20.10 7.88 5.36
N PHE A 55 -21.10 7.03 5.15
CA PHE A 55 -22.51 7.35 5.37
C PHE A 55 -23.02 6.58 6.58
N GLU A 56 -23.92 7.17 7.36
CA GLU A 56 -24.48 6.51 8.55
C GLU A 56 -26.00 6.47 8.49
N TYR A 57 -26.58 5.35 8.87
CA TYR A 57 -28.03 5.16 8.91
C TYR A 57 -28.42 4.20 10.04
N GLU A 58 -29.25 4.67 10.98
CA GLU A 58 -29.73 3.90 12.15
C GLU A 58 -28.59 3.15 12.89
N GLY A 59 -27.42 3.78 13.08
CA GLY A 59 -26.26 3.20 13.79
C GLY A 59 -25.36 2.28 12.96
N VAL A 60 -25.73 2.00 11.71
CA VAL A 60 -24.87 1.27 10.75
C VAL A 60 -24.15 2.26 9.86
N ALA A 61 -22.84 2.09 9.73
CA ALA A 61 -22.03 2.84 8.80
C ALA A 61 -22.00 2.12 7.43
N PHE A 62 -21.84 2.89 6.36
CA PHE A 62 -21.69 2.40 4.99
C PHE A 62 -20.40 3.01 4.47
N PHE A 63 -19.38 2.18 4.34
CA PHE A 63 -18.09 2.57 3.78
C PHE A 63 -18.21 2.60 2.25
N MET A 64 -18.26 3.81 1.71
CA MET A 64 -18.40 4.04 0.27
C MET A 64 -17.02 4.15 -0.36
N SER A 65 -16.81 3.48 -1.49
CA SER A 65 -15.56 3.54 -2.24
C SER A 65 -15.82 3.72 -3.74
N ASN A 66 -14.95 4.46 -4.42
CA ASN A 66 -15.00 4.64 -5.86
C ASN A 66 -13.57 4.70 -6.39
N PHE A 67 -13.30 3.90 -7.42
CA PHE A 67 -12.00 3.77 -8.05
C PHE A 67 -12.12 4.11 -9.52
N GLY A 68 -11.48 5.21 -9.94
CA GLY A 68 -11.51 5.67 -11.33
C GLY A 68 -12.92 6.04 -11.78
N ALA A 69 -13.41 5.39 -12.84
CA ALA A 69 -14.72 5.66 -13.43
C ALA A 69 -15.77 4.58 -13.10
N ASN A 70 -15.47 3.66 -12.18
CA ASN A 70 -16.30 2.47 -11.92
C ASN A 70 -17.61 2.74 -11.17
N GLY A 71 -17.82 3.95 -10.66
CA GLY A 71 -18.99 4.26 -9.83
C GLY A 71 -18.75 3.94 -8.34
N TRP A 72 -19.76 4.24 -7.52
CA TRP A 72 -19.67 4.03 -6.08
C TRP A 72 -20.06 2.60 -5.70
N LEU A 73 -19.17 1.94 -4.98
CA LEU A 73 -19.39 0.72 -4.24
C LEU A 73 -19.71 1.06 -2.79
N ASP A 74 -20.53 0.25 -2.15
CA ASP A 74 -20.86 0.37 -0.74
C ASP A 74 -20.52 -0.93 0.00
N ALA A 75 -20.03 -0.78 1.23
CA ALA A 75 -19.76 -1.86 2.15
C ALA A 75 -20.35 -1.50 3.52
N PRO A 76 -21.50 -2.09 3.90
CA PRO A 76 -22.04 -1.93 5.25
C PRO A 76 -21.01 -2.35 6.29
N PHE A 77 -20.91 -1.57 7.36
CA PHE A 77 -19.92 -1.70 8.41
C PHE A 77 -20.55 -1.45 9.78
N HIS A 78 -20.31 -2.40 10.68
CA HIS A 78 -20.51 -2.22 12.10
C HIS A 78 -19.41 -2.98 12.85
N ALA A 79 -18.61 -2.30 13.67
CA ALA A 79 -17.41 -2.89 14.30
C ALA A 79 -17.72 -4.17 15.11
N ALA A 80 -18.88 -4.21 15.79
CA ALA A 80 -19.32 -5.41 16.52
C ALA A 80 -19.71 -6.62 15.65
N MET A 81 -19.76 -6.49 14.31
CA MET A 81 -20.03 -7.61 13.38
C MET A 81 -18.78 -8.41 13.04
N ASN A 82 -17.59 -7.90 13.37
CA ASN A 82 -16.35 -8.65 13.23
C ASN A 82 -16.38 -9.90 14.13
N PRO A 83 -15.67 -10.99 13.75
CA PRO A 83 -15.51 -12.16 14.59
C PRO A 83 -15.05 -11.81 16.03
N PRO A 84 -15.51 -12.55 17.04
CA PRO A 84 -15.00 -12.40 18.40
C PRO A 84 -13.47 -12.55 18.43
N GLY A 85 -12.77 -11.58 19.00
CA GLY A 85 -11.30 -11.54 19.07
C GLY A 85 -10.64 -10.69 17.99
N THR A 86 -11.35 -10.30 16.92
CA THR A 86 -10.85 -9.35 15.91
C THR A 86 -11.66 -8.05 15.84
N ALA A 87 -12.76 -7.95 16.58
CA ALA A 87 -13.47 -6.69 16.75
C ALA A 87 -12.60 -5.70 17.54
N GLY A 88 -12.34 -4.52 16.97
CA GLY A 88 -11.53 -3.50 17.62
C GLY A 88 -11.09 -2.39 16.67
N VAL A 89 -10.21 -1.55 17.17
CA VAL A 89 -9.56 -0.46 16.43
C VAL A 89 -8.08 -0.46 16.78
N PRO A 90 -7.18 0.10 15.95
CA PRO A 90 -5.76 0.10 16.26
C PRO A 90 -5.47 0.86 17.57
N ASP A 91 -4.88 0.19 18.54
CA ASP A 91 -4.63 0.72 19.90
C ASP A 91 -3.72 1.97 19.90
N GLU A 92 -2.84 2.06 18.90
CA GLU A 92 -1.87 3.14 18.72
C GLU A 92 -2.43 4.33 17.92
N PHE A 93 -3.69 4.27 17.48
CA PHE A 93 -4.27 5.35 16.69
C PHE A 93 -4.50 6.61 17.53
N VAL A 94 -3.95 7.75 17.08
CA VAL A 94 -4.16 9.06 17.70
C VAL A 94 -4.92 9.97 16.75
N ALA A 95 -6.17 10.28 17.12
CA ALA A 95 -7.05 11.15 16.34
C ALA A 95 -6.41 12.51 16.03
N GLY A 96 -6.53 12.94 14.77
CA GLY A 96 -5.95 14.19 14.28
C GLY A 96 -4.43 14.16 14.04
N LYS A 97 -3.73 13.07 14.42
CA LYS A 97 -2.30 12.89 14.13
C LYS A 97 -2.06 11.81 13.10
N HIS A 98 -2.72 10.66 13.26
CA HIS A 98 -2.49 9.50 12.42
C HIS A 98 -3.45 9.44 11.24
N HIS A 99 -2.94 8.88 10.14
CA HIS A 99 -3.74 8.42 9.02
C HIS A 99 -3.95 6.92 9.15
N LEU A 100 -5.14 6.43 8.81
CA LEU A 100 -5.32 5.00 8.60
C LEU A 100 -4.81 4.60 7.21
N ALA A 101 -3.99 3.55 7.17
CA ALA A 101 -3.73 2.80 5.95
C ALA A 101 -4.90 1.86 5.69
N LEU A 102 -5.34 1.82 4.43
CA LEU A 102 -6.41 0.95 3.93
C LEU A 102 -5.81 0.03 2.88
N ALA A 103 -5.78 -1.28 3.18
CA ALA A 103 -5.46 -2.30 2.19
C ALA A 103 -6.72 -2.61 1.37
N VAL A 104 -6.66 -2.34 0.07
CA VAL A 104 -7.72 -2.65 -0.90
C VAL A 104 -7.31 -3.90 -1.67
N ILE A 105 -8.19 -4.90 -1.72
CA ILE A 105 -7.95 -6.17 -2.41
C ILE A 105 -9.10 -6.41 -3.38
N ALA A 106 -8.81 -6.62 -4.65
CA ALA A 106 -9.80 -7.01 -5.66
C ALA A 106 -9.69 -8.51 -5.92
N CYS A 107 -10.81 -9.23 -5.85
CA CYS A 107 -10.88 -10.68 -6.05
C CYS A 107 -12.00 -11.09 -7.02
N ASP A 108 -11.86 -12.27 -7.62
CA ASP A 108 -12.95 -12.96 -8.31
C ASP A 108 -14.01 -13.40 -7.30
N ALA A 109 -15.27 -13.11 -7.60
CA ALA A 109 -16.39 -13.42 -6.71
C ALA A 109 -16.69 -14.92 -6.58
N GLN A 110 -16.25 -15.76 -7.52
CA GLN A 110 -16.50 -17.20 -7.53
C GLN A 110 -15.34 -18.00 -6.98
N SER A 111 -14.13 -17.78 -7.48
CA SER A 111 -12.91 -18.51 -7.11
C SER A 111 -12.21 -17.90 -5.90
N GLY A 112 -12.40 -16.60 -5.63
CA GLY A 112 -11.62 -15.85 -4.65
C GLY A 112 -10.22 -15.48 -5.13
N GLU A 113 -9.88 -15.77 -6.38
CA GLU A 113 -8.58 -15.43 -6.98
C GLU A 113 -8.39 -13.91 -6.98
N GLN A 114 -7.21 -13.45 -6.59
CA GLN A 114 -6.93 -12.02 -6.46
C GLN A 114 -6.57 -11.42 -7.82
N TYR A 115 -7.28 -10.36 -8.22
CA TYR A 115 -6.97 -9.56 -9.40
C TYR A 115 -5.97 -8.44 -9.11
N GLY A 116 -5.79 -8.06 -7.84
CA GLY A 116 -4.79 -7.09 -7.43
C GLY A 116 -5.00 -6.61 -6.01
N ALA A 117 -4.00 -5.90 -5.48
CA ALA A 117 -4.11 -5.17 -4.24
C ALA A 117 -3.49 -3.79 -4.37
N ARG A 118 -3.91 -2.87 -3.50
CA ARG A 118 -3.34 -1.53 -3.37
C ARG A 118 -3.44 -1.07 -1.93
N LEU A 119 -2.39 -0.42 -1.45
CA LEU A 119 -2.43 0.31 -0.19
C LEU A 119 -2.74 1.78 -0.44
N VAL A 120 -3.74 2.32 0.27
CA VAL A 120 -4.11 3.74 0.20
C VAL A 120 -4.18 4.36 1.60
N THR A 121 -3.80 5.62 1.71
CA THR A 121 -3.88 6.36 2.98
C THR A 121 -5.17 7.19 3.01
N LEU A 122 -5.93 7.09 4.10
CA LEU A 122 -7.11 7.93 4.36
C LEU A 122 -6.67 9.25 5.00
N SER A 123 -7.40 10.35 4.76
CA SER A 123 -7.14 11.64 5.43
C SER A 123 -7.24 11.53 6.96
N LYS A 124 -6.61 12.43 7.72
CA LYS A 124 -6.65 12.43 9.19
C LYS A 124 -8.09 12.58 9.70
N GLU A 125 -8.85 13.49 9.09
CA GLU A 125 -10.26 13.73 9.42
C GLU A 125 -11.12 12.47 9.25
N PHE A 126 -11.08 11.88 8.05
CA PHE A 126 -11.79 10.63 7.76
C PHE A 126 -11.38 9.49 8.70
N SER A 127 -10.07 9.36 8.98
CA SER A 127 -9.53 8.32 9.86
C SER A 127 -10.03 8.49 11.30
N ALA A 128 -9.97 9.70 11.84
CA ALA A 128 -10.48 10.02 13.17
C ALA A 128 -11.98 9.75 13.29
N TYR A 129 -12.75 10.15 12.29
CA TYR A 129 -14.19 9.93 12.26
C TYR A 129 -14.56 8.44 12.21
N LEU A 130 -13.88 7.67 11.36
CA LEU A 130 -14.11 6.24 11.23
C LEU A 130 -13.79 5.47 12.53
N ILE A 131 -12.70 5.84 13.21
CA ILE A 131 -12.31 5.24 14.50
C ILE A 131 -13.34 5.58 15.59
N ALA A 132 -13.78 6.83 15.65
CA ALA A 132 -14.84 7.24 16.58
C ALA A 132 -16.13 6.44 16.32
N THR A 133 -16.54 6.30 15.06
CA THR A 133 -17.70 5.50 14.66
C THR A 133 -17.58 4.05 15.14
N ALA A 134 -16.41 3.43 14.95
CA ALA A 134 -16.16 2.06 15.40
C ALA A 134 -16.21 1.92 16.92
N HIS A 135 -15.67 2.88 17.68
CA HIS A 135 -15.79 2.92 19.14
C HIS A 135 -17.24 2.99 19.59
N ASP A 136 -18.06 3.86 19.00
CA ASP A 136 -19.47 4.02 19.34
C ASP A 136 -20.26 2.72 19.06
N GLN A 137 -19.97 2.08 17.94
CA GLN A 137 -20.56 0.79 17.56
C GLN A 137 -20.15 -0.36 18.51
N LEU A 138 -18.92 -0.35 19.03
CA LEU A 138 -18.48 -1.33 20.03
C LEU A 138 -19.12 -1.07 21.41
N ALA A 139 -19.39 0.20 21.74
CA ALA A 139 -20.06 0.58 22.98
C ALA A 139 -21.56 0.22 22.96
N VAL A 140 -22.20 0.22 21.78
CA VAL A 140 -23.60 -0.16 21.59
C VAL A 140 -23.73 -1.26 20.51
N PRO A 141 -23.39 -2.51 20.83
CA PRO A 141 -23.46 -3.60 19.85
C PRO A 141 -24.88 -3.84 19.34
N ILE A 142 -25.01 -4.06 18.05
CA ILE A 142 -26.27 -4.50 17.42
C ILE A 142 -26.24 -6.00 17.16
N GLY A 143 -27.41 -6.65 17.16
CA GLY A 143 -27.54 -8.04 16.76
C GLY A 143 -27.54 -8.20 15.24
N ARG A 144 -27.12 -9.37 14.73
CA ARG A 144 -27.06 -9.65 13.28
C ARG A 144 -28.39 -9.39 12.55
N SER A 145 -29.52 -9.85 13.11
CA SER A 145 -30.83 -9.62 12.48
C SER A 145 -31.20 -8.15 12.40
N GLU A 146 -30.80 -7.35 13.40
CA GLU A 146 -31.02 -5.91 13.41
C GLU A 146 -30.12 -5.21 12.40
N TYR A 147 -28.85 -5.60 12.31
CA TYR A 147 -27.90 -5.13 11.31
C TYR A 147 -28.43 -5.34 9.88
N GLU A 148 -28.84 -6.56 9.55
CA GLU A 148 -29.43 -6.90 8.25
C GLU A 148 -30.71 -6.11 7.97
N ARG A 149 -31.57 -5.92 9.00
CA ARG A 149 -32.78 -5.11 8.88
C ARG A 149 -32.46 -3.65 8.55
N VAL A 150 -31.46 -3.06 9.20
CA VAL A 150 -31.03 -1.67 8.97
C VAL A 150 -30.45 -1.51 7.56
N ILE A 151 -29.60 -2.44 7.12
CA ILE A 151 -29.05 -2.46 5.76
C ILE A 151 -30.16 -2.48 4.71
N ASN A 152 -31.13 -3.39 4.84
CA ASN A 152 -32.24 -3.49 3.90
C ASN A 152 -33.09 -2.21 3.86
N LYS A 153 -33.31 -1.56 5.01
CA LYS A 153 -33.98 -0.25 5.05
C LYS A 153 -33.18 0.83 4.32
N ALA A 154 -31.86 0.88 4.55
CA ALA A 154 -30.99 1.85 3.90
C ALA A 154 -31.02 1.68 2.37
N TYR A 155 -30.92 0.44 1.86
CA TYR A 155 -31.01 0.19 0.41
C TYR A 155 -32.38 0.47 -0.19
N ALA A 156 -33.46 0.35 0.57
CA ALA A 156 -34.78 0.77 0.11
C ALA A 156 -34.91 2.31 -0.02
N ALA A 157 -34.13 3.08 0.75
CA ALA A 157 -34.23 4.53 0.83
C ALA A 157 -33.15 5.29 0.04
N PHE A 158 -31.99 4.68 -0.18
CA PHE A 158 -30.82 5.33 -0.75
C PHE A 158 -30.12 4.45 -1.80
N SER A 159 -29.72 5.08 -2.90
CA SER A 159 -28.75 4.47 -3.84
C SER A 159 -27.31 4.74 -3.37
N ALA A 160 -26.34 3.94 -3.82
CA ALA A 160 -24.94 4.11 -3.47
C ALA A 160 -24.42 5.54 -3.77
N SER A 161 -24.77 6.09 -4.94
CA SER A 161 -24.42 7.48 -5.30
C SER A 161 -25.06 8.52 -4.36
N ARG A 162 -26.27 8.24 -3.85
CA ARG A 162 -26.93 9.11 -2.87
C ARG A 162 -26.26 9.00 -1.50
N MET A 163 -25.95 7.79 -1.04
CA MET A 163 -25.19 7.58 0.21
C MET A 163 -23.85 8.32 0.18
N ALA A 164 -23.08 8.19 -0.92
CA ALA A 164 -21.81 8.91 -1.07
C ALA A 164 -21.99 10.45 -1.03
N ARG A 165 -23.07 10.98 -1.62
CA ARG A 165 -23.38 12.43 -1.60
C ARG A 165 -23.93 12.92 -0.27
N GLU A 166 -24.52 12.04 0.55
CA GLU A 166 -25.08 12.37 1.87
C GLU A 166 -24.15 11.95 3.02
N ALA A 167 -23.02 11.33 2.72
CA ALA A 167 -21.97 10.98 3.66
C ALA A 167 -21.54 12.13 4.58
N VAL A 168 -21.24 11.77 5.83
CA VAL A 168 -20.83 12.66 6.91
C VAL A 168 -19.37 13.10 6.77
N VAL A 169 -18.51 12.23 6.25
CA VAL A 169 -17.09 12.53 5.97
C VAL A 169 -16.68 11.93 4.63
N ARG A 170 -15.74 12.59 3.93
CA ARG A 170 -15.22 12.16 2.61
C ARG A 170 -13.73 12.41 2.53
N CYS A 171 -13.02 11.58 1.75
CA CYS A 171 -11.64 11.87 1.42
C CYS A 171 -11.26 11.31 0.04
N LYS A 172 -10.14 11.81 -0.49
CA LYS A 172 -9.44 11.24 -1.64
C LYS A 172 -8.27 10.43 -1.11
N GLY A 173 -8.19 9.15 -1.49
CA GLY A 173 -7.12 8.25 -1.07
C GLY A 173 -5.75 8.73 -1.56
N GLY A 174 -4.79 8.80 -0.64
CA GLY A 174 -3.42 9.24 -0.93
C GLY A 174 -3.26 10.73 -1.23
N ALA A 175 -4.31 11.55 -1.06
CA ALA A 175 -4.17 12.99 -1.17
C ALA A 175 -3.43 13.54 0.07
N GLN A 176 -2.43 14.39 -0.15
CA GLN A 176 -1.80 15.14 0.93
C GLN A 176 -2.77 16.24 1.40
N GLU A 177 -2.97 16.34 2.72
CA GLU A 177 -3.54 17.54 3.32
C GLU A 177 -2.49 18.65 3.18
N ALA A 178 -2.87 19.80 2.62
CA ALA A 178 -1.98 20.95 2.52
C ALA A 178 -1.70 21.48 3.93
N GLU A 179 -0.65 20.97 4.56
CA GLU A 179 -0.11 21.56 5.79
C GLU A 179 0.55 22.89 5.39
N GLU A 180 0.00 24.01 5.87
CA GLU A 180 0.63 25.33 5.79
C GLU A 180 2.03 25.25 6.42
N SER A 181 3.04 25.07 5.58
CA SER A 181 4.43 25.02 6.01
C SER A 181 4.96 26.46 6.14
N PRO A 182 5.61 26.84 7.26
CA PRO A 182 6.20 28.16 7.41
C PRO A 182 7.36 28.32 6.42
N SER A 183 7.28 29.33 5.56
CA SER A 183 8.35 29.67 4.61
C SER A 183 9.57 30.19 5.37
N LEU A 184 10.64 29.39 5.44
CA LEU A 184 11.96 29.86 5.86
C LEU A 184 12.85 30.04 4.63
N GLY A 185 12.98 31.30 4.21
CA GLY A 185 13.98 31.73 3.25
C GLY A 185 15.36 31.84 3.90
N GLY A 186 16.39 31.31 3.25
CA GLY A 186 17.77 31.44 3.67
C GLY A 186 18.74 30.80 2.66
N ASP A 187 19.73 31.60 2.24
CA ASP A 187 20.78 31.35 1.25
C ASP A 187 21.37 29.93 1.21
N ARG A 188 21.35 29.32 0.02
CA ARG A 188 21.97 28.02 -0.29
C ARG A 188 23.19 28.21 -1.18
N ALA A 189 24.36 28.39 -0.55
CA ALA A 189 25.65 28.20 -1.24
C ALA A 189 26.77 27.81 -0.25
N ALA A 190 26.52 26.78 0.58
CA ALA A 190 27.53 25.94 1.27
C ALA A 190 26.88 24.88 2.21
N VAL A 191 25.68 24.37 1.88
CA VAL A 191 24.85 23.60 2.82
C VAL A 191 25.16 22.11 2.70
N GLN A 192 25.84 21.58 3.72
CA GLN A 192 25.65 20.25 4.32
C GLN A 192 24.42 19.54 3.71
N ARG A 193 24.62 18.52 2.84
CA ARG A 193 23.52 17.82 2.15
C ARG A 193 22.40 17.58 3.16
N SER A 194 21.29 18.33 3.03
CA SER A 194 20.16 18.21 3.94
C SER A 194 19.73 16.77 3.91
N ALA A 195 19.57 16.14 5.09
CA ALA A 195 19.09 14.76 5.18
C ALA A 195 17.88 14.59 4.26
N VAL A 196 17.88 13.52 3.44
CA VAL A 196 16.78 13.24 2.53
C VAL A 196 15.51 13.03 3.37
N THR A 197 14.59 13.99 3.29
CA THR A 197 13.34 13.96 4.06
C THR A 197 12.23 13.24 3.30
N GLU A 198 12.35 13.14 1.98
CA GLU A 198 11.36 12.53 1.11
C GLU A 198 11.97 11.85 -0.12
N PHE A 199 11.26 10.86 -0.64
CA PHE A 199 11.51 10.21 -1.92
C PHE A 199 10.25 10.23 -2.77
N VAL A 200 10.40 10.38 -4.09
CA VAL A 200 9.36 9.93 -5.03
C VAL A 200 9.50 8.41 -5.16
N HIS A 201 8.47 7.68 -4.76
CA HIS A 201 8.38 6.24 -4.95
C HIS A 201 7.59 5.92 -6.22
N VAL A 202 8.17 5.09 -7.10
CA VAL A 202 7.55 4.63 -8.34
C VAL A 202 7.51 3.11 -8.40
N THR A 203 6.33 2.54 -8.62
CA THR A 203 6.19 1.10 -8.87
C THR A 203 6.13 0.89 -10.39
N LEU A 204 7.20 0.36 -11.00
CA LEU A 204 7.45 0.43 -12.45
C LEU A 204 6.42 -0.35 -13.29
N ASP A 205 5.97 -1.49 -12.79
CA ASP A 205 4.97 -2.36 -13.40
C ASP A 205 3.55 -1.76 -13.37
N THR A 206 3.23 -0.93 -12.38
CA THR A 206 1.93 -0.26 -12.27
C THR A 206 1.94 1.21 -12.73
N GLY A 207 3.13 1.81 -12.85
CA GLY A 207 3.33 3.24 -13.07
C GLY A 207 2.88 4.11 -11.90
N GLN A 208 2.51 3.52 -10.75
CA GLN A 208 2.04 4.27 -9.60
C GLN A 208 3.17 5.12 -9.04
N THR A 209 2.85 6.37 -8.71
CA THR A 209 3.78 7.29 -8.04
C THR A 209 3.19 7.76 -6.72
N CYS A 210 4.05 7.94 -5.71
CA CYS A 210 3.69 8.56 -4.44
C CYS A 210 4.93 9.20 -3.78
N VAL A 211 4.71 10.12 -2.85
CA VAL A 211 5.79 10.70 -2.05
C VAL A 211 5.89 9.94 -0.73
N GLN A 212 7.09 9.50 -0.38
CA GLN A 212 7.40 8.80 0.85
C GLN A 212 8.26 9.69 1.72
N ARG A 213 7.93 9.80 3.01
CA ARG A 213 8.62 10.69 3.94
C ARG A 213 9.40 9.89 4.98
N THR A 214 10.49 10.48 5.48
CA THR A 214 11.38 9.83 6.45
C THR A 214 10.65 9.46 7.75
N GLU A 215 9.60 10.20 8.10
CA GLU A 215 8.73 9.92 9.26
C GLU A 215 7.88 8.65 9.13
N SER A 216 7.73 8.10 7.91
CA SER A 216 6.99 6.85 7.66
C SER A 216 7.81 5.59 7.90
N VAL A 217 9.09 5.71 8.26
CA VAL A 217 10.01 4.59 8.45
C VAL A 217 10.65 4.62 9.83
N GLY A 218 10.67 3.47 10.50
CA GLY A 218 11.26 3.34 11.84
C GLY A 218 12.79 3.45 11.81
N MET A 219 13.37 4.15 12.80
CA MET A 219 14.83 4.29 12.93
C MET A 219 15.56 2.95 13.06
N ALA A 220 14.97 1.98 13.78
CA ALA A 220 15.56 0.65 13.96
C ALA A 220 15.67 -0.11 12.63
N ALA A 221 14.63 -0.03 11.78
CA ALA A 221 14.66 -0.64 10.46
C ALA A 221 15.75 -0.01 9.57
N ARG A 222 15.87 1.32 9.57
CA ARG A 222 16.94 2.02 8.84
C ARG A 222 18.33 1.61 9.30
N ALA A 223 18.55 1.54 10.61
CA ALA A 223 19.83 1.12 11.18
C ALA A 223 20.19 -0.32 10.79
N LEU A 224 19.21 -1.24 10.82
CA LEU A 224 19.38 -2.61 10.36
C LEU A 224 19.75 -2.66 8.87
N LEU A 225 18.99 -2.00 8.00
CA LEU A 225 19.24 -2.04 6.56
C LEU A 225 20.56 -1.34 6.19
N MET A 226 20.95 -0.29 6.90
CA MET A 226 22.27 0.32 6.71
C MET A 226 23.40 -0.65 7.05
N LYS A 227 23.24 -1.46 8.09
CA LYS A 227 24.18 -2.54 8.40
C LYS A 227 24.23 -3.57 7.26
N LEU A 228 23.08 -3.99 6.72
CA LEU A 228 23.02 -4.91 5.59
C LEU A 228 23.71 -4.36 4.33
N ILE A 229 23.54 -3.07 4.02
CA ILE A 229 24.25 -2.38 2.92
C ILE A 229 25.77 -2.43 3.12
N VAL A 230 26.25 -2.28 4.36
CA VAL A 230 27.69 -2.38 4.66
C VAL A 230 28.19 -3.82 4.48
N GLU A 231 27.44 -4.81 5.00
CA GLU A 231 27.79 -6.23 4.91
C GLU A 231 27.84 -6.72 3.45
N SER A 232 26.95 -6.23 2.59
CA SER A 232 26.93 -6.62 1.18
C SER A 232 28.10 -6.10 0.36
N ARG A 233 28.94 -5.16 0.85
CA ARG A 233 30.04 -4.58 0.05
C ARG A 233 31.09 -5.61 -0.38
N GLU A 234 31.27 -6.69 0.39
CA GLU A 234 32.31 -7.69 0.10
C GLU A 234 31.88 -8.68 -0.98
N THR A 235 30.61 -9.09 -0.98
CA THR A 235 30.12 -10.22 -1.79
C THR A 235 28.98 -9.84 -2.74
N GLY A 236 28.39 -8.66 -2.56
CA GLY A 236 27.10 -8.27 -3.13
C GLY A 236 25.90 -8.88 -2.41
N TRP A 237 26.10 -9.81 -1.47
CA TRP A 237 25.03 -10.58 -0.83
C TRP A 237 25.03 -10.40 0.70
N THR A 238 23.83 -10.36 1.27
CA THR A 238 23.58 -10.41 2.71
C THR A 238 22.22 -11.03 2.97
N ASP A 239 21.88 -11.30 4.22
CA ASP A 239 20.63 -11.96 4.60
C ASP A 239 19.78 -11.05 5.49
N LEU A 240 18.51 -10.91 5.14
CA LEU A 240 17.51 -10.24 5.96
C LEU A 240 16.74 -11.26 6.80
N GLU A 241 16.92 -11.19 8.12
CA GLU A 241 16.19 -12.03 9.07
C GLU A 241 14.89 -11.35 9.50
N LEU A 242 13.75 -12.01 9.29
CA LEU A 242 12.43 -11.57 9.74
C LEU A 242 11.70 -12.72 10.44
N GLY A 243 11.73 -12.70 11.78
CA GLY A 243 11.17 -13.79 12.57
C GLY A 243 12.04 -15.04 12.46
N ASP A 244 11.43 -16.15 12.01
CA ASP A 244 12.11 -17.44 11.78
C ASP A 244 12.50 -17.63 10.30
N GLU A 245 12.29 -16.61 9.46
CA GLU A 245 12.54 -16.65 8.03
C GLU A 245 13.74 -15.79 7.63
N THR A 246 14.50 -16.27 6.65
CA THR A 246 15.68 -15.60 6.11
C THR A 246 15.47 -15.29 4.63
N TYR A 247 15.69 -14.04 4.24
CA TYR A 247 15.52 -13.57 2.87
C TYR A 247 16.87 -13.09 2.31
N PRO A 248 17.44 -13.77 1.30
CA PRO A 248 18.67 -13.32 0.67
C PRO A 248 18.46 -11.96 -0.01
N LEU A 249 19.40 -11.05 0.19
CA LEU A 249 19.46 -9.75 -0.47
C LEU A 249 20.69 -9.68 -1.36
N HIS A 250 20.51 -9.28 -2.60
CA HIS A 250 21.61 -8.86 -3.47
C HIS A 250 21.61 -7.34 -3.60
N ILE A 251 22.64 -6.68 -3.06
CA ILE A 251 22.76 -5.23 -2.98
C ILE A 251 24.02 -4.77 -3.71
N ASP A 252 23.84 -3.92 -4.71
CA ASP A 252 24.91 -3.29 -5.49
C ASP A 252 24.83 -1.76 -5.33
N VAL A 253 25.93 -1.14 -4.91
CA VAL A 253 26.03 0.31 -4.72
C VAL A 253 27.04 0.86 -5.71
N LYS A 254 26.59 1.77 -6.57
CA LYS A 254 27.42 2.45 -7.57
C LYS A 254 27.17 3.95 -7.49
N ASP A 255 28.22 4.70 -7.17
CA ASP A 255 28.18 6.14 -6.96
C ASP A 255 27.11 6.56 -5.93
N SER A 256 26.03 7.19 -6.38
CA SER A 256 24.90 7.65 -5.54
C SER A 256 23.63 6.84 -5.78
N ASN A 257 23.77 5.67 -6.40
CA ASN A 257 22.69 4.76 -6.75
C ASN A 257 22.87 3.42 -6.01
N LEU A 258 21.75 2.80 -5.64
CA LEU A 258 21.70 1.47 -5.06
C LEU A 258 20.68 0.62 -5.81
N THR A 259 21.05 -0.60 -6.17
CA THR A 259 20.14 -1.66 -6.57
C THR A 259 20.05 -2.68 -5.44
N CYS A 260 18.83 -3.09 -5.07
CA CYS A 260 18.60 -4.17 -4.13
C CYS A 260 17.60 -5.17 -4.71
N GLN A 261 17.94 -6.45 -4.70
CA GLN A 261 17.02 -7.55 -5.02
C GLN A 261 16.67 -8.26 -3.73
N LEU A 262 15.39 -8.25 -3.37
CA LEU A 262 14.82 -9.06 -2.30
C LEU A 262 14.47 -10.43 -2.88
N CYS A 263 15.13 -11.48 -2.41
CA CYS A 263 14.98 -12.82 -2.95
C CYS A 263 14.24 -13.75 -1.99
N MET A 264 13.60 -14.76 -2.56
CA MET A 264 13.14 -15.95 -1.83
C MET A 264 14.04 -17.13 -2.15
N GLN A 265 14.24 -18.00 -1.17
CA GLN A 265 15.04 -19.21 -1.34
C GLN A 265 14.22 -20.33 -1.98
N PHE A 266 14.65 -20.77 -3.17
CA PHE A 266 14.11 -21.95 -3.85
C PHE A 266 15.19 -23.05 -3.95
N GLU A 267 14.80 -24.25 -4.38
CA GLU A 267 15.73 -25.38 -4.57
C GLU A 267 16.84 -25.05 -5.58
N GLN A 268 16.51 -24.23 -6.59
CA GLN A 268 17.44 -23.82 -7.65
C GLN A 268 18.33 -22.64 -7.24
N GLY A 269 18.08 -22.04 -6.07
CA GLY A 269 18.80 -20.87 -5.58
C GLY A 269 17.86 -19.71 -5.18
N PRO A 270 18.44 -18.57 -4.78
CA PRO A 270 17.68 -17.35 -4.54
C PRO A 270 17.05 -16.84 -5.84
N VAL A 271 15.75 -16.56 -5.80
CA VAL A 271 15.01 -15.97 -6.92
C VAL A 271 14.50 -14.59 -6.50
N PRO A 272 14.78 -13.51 -7.24
CA PRO A 272 14.28 -12.17 -6.92
C PRO A 272 12.75 -12.14 -6.92
N VAL A 273 12.16 -11.61 -5.84
CA VAL A 273 10.72 -11.31 -5.72
C VAL A 273 10.48 -9.86 -6.11
N VAL A 274 11.31 -8.96 -5.59
CA VAL A 274 11.25 -7.52 -5.86
C VAL A 274 12.66 -7.02 -6.15
N THR A 275 12.80 -6.28 -7.24
CA THR A 275 14.02 -5.52 -7.52
C THR A 275 13.71 -4.05 -7.32
N MET A 276 14.54 -3.35 -6.55
CA MET A 276 14.40 -1.91 -6.34
C MET A 276 15.69 -1.17 -6.67
N GLY A 277 15.52 0.05 -7.15
CA GLY A 277 16.59 1.01 -7.35
C GLY A 277 16.34 2.28 -6.57
N VAL A 278 17.38 2.84 -5.96
CA VAL A 278 17.36 4.10 -5.23
C VAL A 278 18.40 5.02 -5.84
N ALA A 279 17.99 6.23 -6.24
CA ALA A 279 18.90 7.24 -6.76
C ALA A 279 18.85 8.50 -5.89
N LEU A 280 20.02 8.99 -5.47
CA LEU A 280 20.14 10.18 -4.64
C LEU A 280 20.58 11.42 -5.44
N ASP A 281 21.38 11.24 -6.51
CA ASP A 281 21.93 12.35 -7.31
C ASP A 281 21.28 12.43 -8.71
N PRO A 282 20.79 13.61 -9.13
CA PRO A 282 20.29 13.83 -10.48
C PRO A 282 21.28 13.49 -11.60
N SER A 283 22.60 13.61 -11.37
CA SER A 283 23.60 13.41 -12.42
C SER A 283 23.72 11.95 -12.87
N SER A 284 23.52 11.00 -11.96
CA SER A 284 23.61 9.55 -12.23
C SER A 284 22.24 8.88 -12.35
N SER A 285 21.15 9.56 -11.95
CA SER A 285 19.83 8.92 -11.86
C SER A 285 19.20 8.61 -13.23
N THR A 286 19.50 9.38 -14.27
CA THR A 286 18.83 9.21 -15.59
C THR A 286 19.28 7.95 -16.31
N GLU A 287 20.56 7.62 -16.24
CA GLU A 287 21.09 6.38 -16.80
C GLU A 287 20.63 5.17 -15.98
N PHE A 288 20.74 5.28 -14.65
CA PHE A 288 20.28 4.24 -13.74
C PHE A 288 18.79 3.91 -13.87
N TRP A 289 17.94 4.91 -14.12
CA TRP A 289 16.53 4.68 -14.43
C TRP A 289 16.31 3.81 -15.66
N ARG A 290 17.11 4.00 -16.72
CA ARG A 290 17.04 3.17 -17.93
C ARG A 290 17.53 1.76 -17.65
N GLU A 291 18.63 1.62 -16.91
CA GLU A 291 19.16 0.31 -16.51
C GLU A 291 18.11 -0.52 -15.77
N LEU A 292 17.36 0.10 -14.83
CA LEU A 292 16.27 -0.60 -14.13
C LEU A 292 15.16 -1.10 -15.06
N HIS A 293 14.88 -0.41 -16.17
CA HIS A 293 13.89 -0.85 -17.17
C HIS A 293 14.40 -1.95 -18.10
N GLU A 294 15.72 -2.13 -18.15
CA GLU A 294 16.40 -3.13 -18.98
C GLU A 294 16.74 -4.40 -18.21
N LEU A 295 16.49 -4.44 -16.89
CA LEU A 295 16.73 -5.62 -16.07
C LEU A 295 15.87 -6.81 -16.55
N PRO A 296 16.41 -8.03 -16.54
CA PRO A 296 15.63 -9.21 -16.85
C PRO A 296 14.65 -9.54 -15.71
N GLY A 297 13.72 -10.46 -15.97
CA GLY A 297 12.90 -11.10 -14.94
C GLY A 297 11.57 -10.44 -14.61
N HIS A 298 11.32 -9.23 -15.13
CA HIS A 298 10.05 -8.53 -14.94
C HIS A 298 9.11 -8.62 -16.15
N GLY A 299 7.81 -8.42 -15.90
CA GLY A 299 6.79 -8.27 -16.94
C GLY A 299 6.88 -6.91 -17.67
N PRO A 300 5.90 -6.59 -18.53
CA PRO A 300 5.80 -5.26 -19.14
C PRO A 300 5.72 -4.15 -18.08
N LEU A 301 6.58 -3.14 -18.19
CA LEU A 301 6.57 -1.97 -17.32
C LEU A 301 5.62 -0.90 -17.88
N LEU A 302 4.92 -0.20 -16.99
CA LEU A 302 4.02 0.91 -17.35
C LEU A 302 4.69 2.28 -17.23
N SER A 303 5.80 2.39 -16.51
CA SER A 303 6.62 3.60 -16.48
C SER A 303 7.39 3.81 -17.79
N ASP A 304 7.69 5.08 -18.10
CA ASP A 304 8.42 5.47 -19.31
C ASP A 304 9.94 5.50 -19.03
N PRO A 305 10.76 4.65 -19.68
CA PRO A 305 12.22 4.63 -19.48
C PRO A 305 12.90 5.93 -19.90
N SER A 306 12.24 6.78 -20.71
CA SER A 306 12.77 8.08 -21.13
C SER A 306 12.44 9.24 -20.19
N ARG A 307 11.63 9.01 -19.14
CA ARG A 307 11.12 10.04 -18.23
C ARG A 307 11.36 9.67 -16.76
N PRO A 308 12.62 9.71 -16.28
CA PRO A 308 12.90 9.46 -14.88
C PRO A 308 12.23 10.52 -13.97
N PRO A 309 11.81 10.15 -12.76
CA PRO A 309 11.48 11.13 -11.72
C PRO A 309 12.73 11.94 -11.33
N SER A 310 12.52 13.12 -10.75
CA SER A 310 13.62 13.90 -10.17
C SER A 310 14.17 13.19 -8.93
N ALA A 311 15.49 13.07 -8.82
CA ALA A 311 16.12 12.54 -7.61
C ALA A 311 15.88 13.49 -6.41
N PRO A 312 15.75 12.97 -5.18
CA PRO A 312 15.86 11.55 -4.84
C PRO A 312 14.59 10.73 -5.14
N TRP A 313 14.77 9.52 -5.67
CA TRP A 313 13.67 8.59 -5.94
C TRP A 313 14.02 7.16 -5.55
N ILE A 314 12.97 6.39 -5.28
CA ILE A 314 13.03 4.93 -5.22
C ILE A 314 12.06 4.37 -6.28
N ALA A 315 12.49 3.33 -6.98
CA ALA A 315 11.65 2.57 -7.86
C ALA A 315 11.68 1.09 -7.50
N ALA A 316 10.55 0.42 -7.64
CA ALA A 316 10.43 -1.02 -7.42
C ALA A 316 9.76 -1.69 -8.62
N VAL A 317 10.19 -2.91 -8.91
CA VAL A 317 9.59 -3.79 -9.91
C VAL A 317 9.36 -5.17 -9.30
N LEU A 318 8.17 -5.70 -9.55
CA LEU A 318 7.81 -7.07 -9.16
C LEU A 318 8.34 -8.06 -10.20
N ASN A 319 9.09 -9.06 -9.74
CA ASN A 319 9.62 -10.13 -10.59
C ASN A 319 8.65 -11.32 -10.63
N GLU A 320 7.37 -11.04 -10.90
CA GLU A 320 6.29 -12.04 -10.77
C GLU A 320 6.54 -13.29 -11.64
N PHE A 321 7.11 -13.09 -12.84
CA PHE A 321 7.29 -14.17 -13.81
C PHE A 321 8.29 -15.22 -13.34
N GLU A 322 9.45 -14.81 -12.81
CA GLU A 322 10.47 -15.74 -12.34
C GLU A 322 10.00 -16.46 -11.07
N CYS A 323 9.41 -15.73 -10.12
CA CYS A 323 8.91 -16.31 -8.89
C CYS A 323 7.75 -17.28 -9.11
N LEU A 324 6.75 -16.94 -9.92
CA LEU A 324 5.60 -17.83 -10.16
C LEU A 324 6.01 -19.09 -10.93
N TRP A 325 7.05 -19.01 -11.76
CA TRP A 325 7.58 -20.18 -12.46
C TRP A 325 8.44 -21.06 -11.54
N ALA A 326 9.23 -20.45 -10.66
CA ALA A 326 10.05 -21.17 -9.68
C ALA A 326 9.23 -21.78 -8.54
N ALA A 327 8.15 -21.11 -8.14
CA ALA A 327 7.29 -21.55 -7.06
C ALA A 327 6.51 -22.81 -7.44
N GLN A 328 6.73 -23.89 -6.69
CA GLN A 328 5.91 -25.09 -6.76
C GLN A 328 5.12 -25.24 -5.47
N GLY A 329 3.81 -25.51 -5.59
CA GLY A 329 2.94 -25.89 -4.48
C GLY A 329 2.99 -24.94 -3.26
N PRO A 330 3.56 -25.36 -2.11
CA PRO A 330 3.48 -24.64 -0.83
C PRO A 330 4.18 -23.28 -0.76
N GLN A 331 4.98 -22.89 -1.76
CA GLN A 331 5.72 -21.62 -1.76
C GLN A 331 4.90 -20.42 -2.25
N ILE A 332 3.77 -20.66 -2.91
CA ILE A 332 2.89 -19.59 -3.42
C ILE A 332 2.35 -18.70 -2.28
N PRO A 333 1.87 -19.23 -1.14
CA PRO A 333 1.47 -18.40 0.00
C PRO A 333 2.60 -17.50 0.52
N GLN A 334 3.82 -18.05 0.63
CA GLN A 334 4.98 -17.30 1.13
C GLN A 334 5.35 -16.15 0.16
N TYR A 335 5.26 -16.38 -1.15
CA TYR A 335 5.43 -15.32 -2.15
C TYR A 335 4.46 -14.16 -1.91
N PHE A 336 3.17 -14.46 -1.74
CA PHE A 336 2.18 -13.41 -1.47
C PHE A 336 2.40 -12.73 -0.13
N GLU A 337 2.85 -13.46 0.90
CA GLU A 337 3.23 -12.88 2.18
C GLU A 337 4.36 -11.85 2.02
N VAL A 338 5.43 -12.18 1.27
CA VAL A 338 6.51 -11.23 0.96
C VAL A 338 5.98 -9.96 0.31
N LEU A 339 5.07 -10.09 -0.65
CA LEU A 339 4.46 -8.93 -1.32
C LEU A 339 3.66 -8.03 -0.38
N THR A 340 3.10 -8.56 0.73
CA THR A 340 2.34 -7.73 1.68
C THR A 340 3.22 -6.72 2.43
N TRP A 341 4.50 -7.02 2.63
CA TRP A 341 5.42 -6.16 3.38
C TRP A 341 6.56 -5.57 2.54
N ALA A 342 6.81 -6.06 1.32
CA ALA A 342 7.87 -5.59 0.43
C ALA A 342 7.82 -4.07 0.21
N GLY A 343 6.62 -3.50 0.03
CA GLY A 343 6.46 -2.05 -0.10
C GLY A 343 6.96 -1.26 1.11
N GLY A 344 6.85 -1.82 2.32
CA GLY A 344 7.44 -1.25 3.54
C GLY A 344 8.96 -1.34 3.56
N PHE A 345 9.49 -2.51 3.17
CA PHE A 345 10.92 -2.76 3.07
C PHE A 345 11.61 -1.82 2.07
N GLU A 346 11.03 -1.61 0.89
CA GLU A 346 11.51 -0.67 -0.14
C GLU A 346 11.79 0.71 0.44
N ARG A 347 10.81 1.29 1.14
CA ARG A 347 10.93 2.63 1.76
C ARG A 347 12.04 2.66 2.80
N CYS A 348 12.08 1.65 3.67
CA CYS A 348 13.11 1.55 4.69
C CYS A 348 14.51 1.48 4.04
N MET A 349 14.67 0.72 2.95
CA MET A 349 15.93 0.58 2.21
C MET A 349 16.36 1.91 1.60
N ALA A 350 15.45 2.67 0.99
CA ALA A 350 15.76 3.98 0.41
C ALA A 350 16.32 4.97 1.45
N PHE A 351 15.65 5.10 2.60
CA PHE A 351 16.11 5.99 3.67
C PHE A 351 17.39 5.48 4.34
N ALA A 352 17.56 4.17 4.50
CA ALA A 352 18.81 3.59 4.99
C ALA A 352 19.99 3.89 4.05
N PHE A 353 19.77 3.82 2.74
CA PHE A 353 20.80 4.17 1.75
C PHE A 353 21.14 5.66 1.76
N ALA A 354 20.15 6.54 1.93
CA ALA A 354 20.41 7.97 2.10
C ALA A 354 21.27 8.26 3.34
N ASP A 355 21.01 7.59 4.46
CA ASP A 355 21.81 7.70 5.68
C ASP A 355 23.25 7.20 5.45
N PHE A 356 23.38 6.03 4.82
CA PHE A 356 24.67 5.45 4.45
C PHE A 356 25.50 6.41 3.59
N ALA A 357 24.92 6.95 2.51
CA ALA A 357 25.61 7.86 1.60
C ALA A 357 26.02 9.18 2.28
N ALA A 358 25.22 9.69 3.22
CA ALA A 358 25.54 10.87 4.01
C ALA A 358 26.73 10.63 4.95
N LEU A 359 26.82 9.43 5.55
CA LEU A 359 27.96 9.03 6.39
C LEU A 359 29.25 8.87 5.58
N GLU A 360 29.21 8.17 4.44
CA GLU A 360 30.39 8.01 3.57
C GLU A 360 30.92 9.37 3.07
N SER A 361 30.01 10.28 2.69
CA SER A 361 30.38 11.64 2.26
C SER A 361 31.01 12.48 3.37
N SER A 362 30.73 12.16 4.63
CA SER A 362 31.29 12.87 5.79
C SER A 362 32.66 12.32 6.19
N ALA A 363 33.03 11.13 5.72
CA ALA A 363 34.29 10.47 5.99
C ALA A 363 35.38 10.77 4.95
N SER A 364 34.98 11.16 3.73
CA SER A 364 35.85 11.65 2.64
C SER A 364 36.21 13.11 2.79
#